data_AF-A0A2G8RVT2-F1
#
_entry.id   AF-A0A2G8RVT2-F1
#
_cell.length_a   1.000
_cell.length_b   1.000
_cell.length_c   1.000
_cell.angle_alpha   90.00
_cell.angle_beta   90.00
_cell.angle_gamma   90.00
#
_symmetry.space_group_name_H-M   'P 1'
#
loop_
_entity.id
_entity.type
_entity.pdbx_description
1 polymer ?
#
loop_
_entity_poly.entity_id
_entity_poly.type
_entity_poly.pdbx_seq_one_letter_code
_entity_poly.pdbx_strand_id
1 'polypeptide(L)'
;MKPKPGTPNVFCHPIPNSPYSVRLFPGSIALREYCLDFVDTATGNPVNSPPGFEVWSVRGGSAGMGDGVSARVLSLEHTFGFGGASLKPGAEKFVLRDGQTCLLKRPGYRDVQFKVPTRTEGLNLKQPDVDHLEFPELV
;
A
#
# COMPACT_ATOMS: atom_id res chain seq x y z
N MET A 1 8.01 8.72 -6.75
CA MET A 1 9.37 8.27 -7.15
C MET A 1 9.41 6.75 -6.96
N LYS A 2 10.06 6.01 -7.87
CA LYS A 2 10.27 4.56 -7.72
C LYS A 2 11.58 4.30 -6.98
N PRO A 3 11.77 3.15 -6.31
CA PRO A 3 13.02 2.86 -5.62
C PRO A 3 14.16 2.71 -6.63
N LYS A 4 15.35 3.22 -6.27
CA LYS A 4 16.58 2.99 -7.04
C LYS A 4 17.17 1.63 -6.66
N PRO A 5 17.98 0.99 -7.53
CA PRO A 5 18.76 -0.19 -7.15
C PRO A 5 19.56 0.06 -5.86
N GLY A 6 19.54 -0.91 -4.93
CA GLY A 6 20.20 -0.77 -3.62
C GLY A 6 19.43 0.01 -2.56
N THR A 7 18.21 0.50 -2.86
CA THR A 7 17.34 1.10 -1.83
C THR A 7 17.03 0.04 -0.76
N PRO A 8 17.30 0.31 0.53
CA PRO A 8 17.02 -0.65 1.59
C PRO A 8 15.51 -0.81 1.81
N ASN A 9 15.12 -1.93 2.42
CA ASN A 9 13.72 -2.21 2.81
C ASN A 9 12.73 -2.19 1.62
N VAL A 10 13.22 -2.62 0.44
CA VAL A 10 12.39 -2.92 -0.73
C VAL A 10 12.09 -4.41 -0.71
N PHE A 11 10.81 -4.76 -0.69
CA PHE A 11 10.33 -6.13 -0.65
C PHE A 11 9.59 -6.43 -1.94
N CYS A 12 9.92 -7.53 -2.61
CA CYS A 12 9.27 -7.94 -3.85
C CYS A 12 8.78 -9.38 -3.69
N HIS A 13 7.50 -9.62 -3.96
CA HIS A 13 6.89 -10.94 -3.85
C HIS A 13 6.07 -11.30 -5.10
N PRO A 14 6.28 -12.49 -5.69
CA PRO A 14 5.50 -12.93 -6.83
C PRO A 14 4.04 -13.15 -6.46
N ILE A 15 3.13 -12.72 -7.35
CA ILE A 15 1.71 -12.97 -7.20
C ILE A 15 1.43 -14.40 -7.71
N PRO A 16 0.85 -15.31 -6.90
CA PRO A 16 0.66 -16.70 -7.31
C PRO A 16 -0.17 -16.82 -8.60
N ASN A 17 0.25 -17.61 -9.58
CA ASN A 17 -0.44 -17.75 -10.87
C ASN A 17 -0.56 -16.42 -11.65
N SER A 18 0.49 -15.59 -11.62
CA SER A 18 0.56 -14.34 -12.35
C SER A 18 2.00 -14.10 -12.81
N PRO A 19 2.23 -13.45 -13.96
CA PRO A 19 3.57 -13.02 -14.36
C PRO A 19 4.07 -11.81 -13.56
N TYR A 20 3.23 -11.22 -12.69
CA TYR A 20 3.56 -10.01 -11.96
C TYR A 20 3.92 -10.28 -10.49
N SER A 21 4.70 -9.36 -9.92
CA SER A 21 5.02 -9.31 -8.50
C SER A 21 4.49 -8.02 -7.89
N VAL A 22 4.13 -8.06 -6.60
CA VAL A 22 3.94 -6.84 -5.80
C VAL A 22 5.29 -6.40 -5.25
N ARG A 23 5.58 -5.11 -5.31
CA ARG A 23 6.77 -4.53 -4.71
C ARG A 23 6.40 -3.42 -3.73
N LEU A 24 6.83 -3.59 -2.49
CA LEU A 24 6.73 -2.61 -1.42
C LEU A 24 8.07 -1.91 -1.25
N PHE A 25 8.04 -0.60 -1.07
CA PHE A 25 9.24 0.20 -0.82
C PHE A 25 8.94 1.39 0.09
N PRO A 26 9.96 1.96 0.76
CA PRO A 26 9.73 3.04 1.71
C PRO A 26 9.01 4.24 1.07
N GLY A 27 7.92 4.67 1.71
CA GLY A 27 7.26 5.96 1.46
C GLY A 27 7.73 6.99 2.49
N SER A 28 6.79 7.73 3.07
CA SER A 28 7.09 8.62 4.19
C SER A 28 7.36 7.83 5.48
N ILE A 29 8.56 7.96 6.03
CA ILE A 29 8.91 7.34 7.33
C ILE A 29 8.07 7.98 8.44
N ALA A 30 7.97 9.31 8.46
CA ALA A 30 7.25 10.07 9.48
C ALA A 30 5.74 9.74 9.51
N LEU A 31 5.15 9.45 8.34
CA LEU A 31 3.73 9.08 8.23
C LEU A 31 3.50 7.57 8.30
N ARG A 32 4.55 6.77 8.55
CA ARG A 32 4.49 5.30 8.58
C ARG A 32 3.90 4.71 7.30
N GLU A 33 4.38 5.22 6.17
CA GLU A 33 3.89 4.87 4.84
C GLU A 33 4.88 3.99 4.08
N TYR A 34 4.32 3.05 3.35
CA TYR A 34 4.97 2.33 2.25
C TYR A 34 4.30 2.72 0.95
N CYS A 35 5.08 2.76 -0.12
CA CYS A 35 4.55 2.72 -1.46
C CYS A 35 4.43 1.27 -1.92
N LEU A 36 3.38 0.96 -2.68
CA LEU A 36 3.22 -0.29 -3.41
C LEU A 36 3.17 -0.03 -4.91
N ASP A 37 3.84 -0.86 -5.69
CA ASP A 37 3.63 -0.96 -7.14
C ASP A 37 3.63 -2.42 -7.63
N PHE A 38 3.32 -2.60 -8.91
CA PHE A 38 3.44 -3.87 -9.61
C PHE A 38 4.69 -3.87 -10.48
N VAL A 39 5.33 -5.03 -10.59
CA VAL A 39 6.46 -5.24 -11.51
C VAL A 39 6.24 -6.51 -12.32
N ASP A 40 6.77 -6.54 -13.53
CA ASP A 40 6.97 -7.78 -14.26
C ASP A 40 8.00 -8.65 -13.53
N THR A 41 7.67 -9.92 -13.25
CA THR A 41 8.49 -10.77 -12.38
C THR A 41 9.80 -11.17 -13.05
N ALA A 42 9.80 -11.35 -14.37
CA ALA A 42 10.98 -11.78 -15.11
C ALA A 42 12.03 -10.66 -15.23
N THR A 43 11.56 -9.42 -15.43
CA THR A 43 12.42 -8.28 -15.71
C THR A 43 12.60 -7.33 -14.52
N GLY A 44 11.71 -7.37 -13.53
CA GLY A 44 11.67 -6.42 -12.43
C GLY A 44 11.19 -5.01 -12.81
N ASN A 45 10.75 -4.82 -14.06
CA ASN A 45 10.32 -3.53 -14.56
C ASN A 45 8.96 -3.13 -13.97
N PRO A 46 8.79 -1.88 -13.52
CA PRO A 46 7.52 -1.41 -13.01
C PRO A 46 6.45 -1.38 -14.11
N VAL A 47 5.26 -1.84 -13.77
CA VAL A 47 4.06 -1.81 -14.61
C VAL A 47 2.92 -1.14 -13.85
N ASN A 48 1.95 -0.57 -14.57
CA ASN A 48 0.71 -0.12 -13.94
C ASN A 48 -0.13 -1.35 -13.56
N SER A 49 -1.19 -1.14 -12.78
CA SER A 49 -2.10 -2.22 -12.38
C SER A 49 -2.54 -3.04 -13.59
N PRO A 50 -2.30 -4.35 -13.58
CA PRO A 50 -2.82 -5.23 -14.63
C PRO A 50 -4.35 -5.12 -14.72
N PRO A 51 -4.95 -5.37 -15.89
CA PRO A 51 -6.39 -5.22 -16.07
C PRO A 51 -7.20 -5.98 -15.00
N GLY A 52 -8.10 -5.25 -14.34
CA GLY A 52 -8.98 -5.78 -13.28
C GLY A 52 -8.32 -6.02 -11.93
N PHE A 53 -7.04 -5.69 -11.75
CA PHE A 53 -6.39 -5.75 -10.44
C PHE A 53 -6.86 -4.59 -9.57
N GLU A 54 -7.20 -4.88 -8.33
CA GLU A 54 -7.60 -3.87 -7.36
C GLU A 54 -6.97 -4.13 -6.00
N VAL A 55 -6.41 -3.07 -5.39
CA VAL A 55 -5.86 -3.12 -4.04
C VAL A 55 -6.92 -2.63 -3.06
N TRP A 56 -7.17 -3.41 -2.02
CA TRP A 56 -8.13 -3.09 -0.97
C TRP A 56 -7.45 -3.10 0.40
N SER A 57 -7.80 -2.16 1.25
CA SER A 57 -7.44 -2.14 2.67
C SER A 57 -8.51 -2.89 3.44
N VAL A 58 -8.12 -3.86 4.26
CA VAL A 58 -9.02 -4.61 5.12
C VAL A 58 -8.78 -4.13 6.55
N ARG A 59 -9.77 -3.45 7.14
CA ARG A 59 -9.76 -3.21 8.60
C ARG A 59 -10.14 -4.52 9.26
N GLY A 60 -9.23 -5.09 10.05
CA GLY A 60 -9.55 -6.24 10.90
C GLY A 60 -10.71 -5.86 11.81
N GLY A 61 -11.85 -6.54 11.68
CA GLY A 61 -12.89 -6.46 12.70
C GLY A 61 -12.32 -7.05 13.99
N SER A 62 -12.47 -6.34 15.11
CA SER A 62 -12.39 -6.99 16.41
C SER A 62 -13.32 -8.20 16.38
N ALA A 63 -12.87 -9.36 16.88
CA ALA A 63 -13.70 -10.55 16.96
C ALA A 63 -15.09 -10.18 17.55
N GLY A 64 -16.15 -10.37 16.77
CA GLY A 64 -17.52 -10.04 17.17
C GLY A 64 -18.24 -8.96 16.35
N MET A 65 -17.55 -8.17 15.53
CA MET A 65 -18.19 -7.26 14.56
C MET A 65 -18.10 -7.84 13.14
N GLY A 66 -19.25 -8.18 12.56
CA GLY A 66 -19.36 -8.72 11.20
C GLY A 66 -18.67 -7.85 10.15
N ASP A 67 -18.22 -8.52 9.08
CA ASP A 67 -17.62 -7.99 7.85
C ASP A 67 -16.81 -6.70 8.03
N GLY A 68 -15.52 -6.87 8.38
CA GLY A 68 -14.58 -5.76 8.51
C GLY A 68 -14.64 -4.81 7.31
N VAL A 69 -14.68 -3.50 7.58
CA VAL A 69 -14.77 -2.47 6.55
C VAL A 69 -13.58 -2.58 5.62
N SER A 70 -13.84 -3.00 4.37
CA SER A 70 -12.84 -2.98 3.30
C SER A 70 -13.02 -1.75 2.43
N ALA A 71 -11.95 -0.99 2.21
CA ALA A 71 -11.97 0.18 1.33
C ALA A 71 -10.96 -0.01 0.19
N ARG A 72 -11.38 0.31 -1.04
CA ARG A 72 -10.47 0.30 -2.19
C ARG A 72 -9.38 1.35 -1.99
N VAL A 73 -8.13 0.96 -2.18
CA VAL A 73 -6.97 1.87 -2.18
C VAL A 73 -6.81 2.40 -3.60
N LEU A 74 -6.95 3.72 -3.76
CA LEU A 74 -6.70 4.38 -5.03
C LEU A 74 -5.20 4.63 -5.20
N SER A 75 -4.72 4.59 -6.44
CA SER A 75 -3.36 5.00 -6.74
C SER A 75 -3.19 6.50 -6.50
N LEU A 76 -1.98 6.92 -6.13
CA LEU A 76 -1.68 8.32 -5.89
C LEU A 76 -2.00 9.17 -7.13
N GLU A 77 -1.71 8.64 -8.31
CA GLU A 77 -2.00 9.32 -9.57
C GLU A 77 -3.50 9.54 -9.75
N HIS A 78 -4.34 8.57 -9.41
CA HIS A 78 -5.79 8.77 -9.40
C HIS A 78 -6.22 9.81 -8.35
N THR A 79 -5.67 9.76 -7.13
CA THR A 79 -5.99 10.73 -6.06
C THR A 79 -5.62 12.17 -6.44
N PHE A 80 -4.53 12.37 -7.19
CA PHE A 80 -4.09 13.69 -7.65
C PHE A 80 -4.64 14.07 -9.05
N GLY A 81 -5.63 13.34 -9.58
CA GLY A 81 -6.30 13.69 -10.83
C GLY A 81 -5.53 13.33 -12.11
N PHE A 82 -4.44 12.57 -12.03
CA PHE A 82 -3.69 12.02 -13.16
C PHE A 82 -4.25 10.67 -13.65
N GLY A 83 -5.55 10.43 -13.49
CA GLY A 83 -6.20 9.19 -13.91
C GLY A 83 -6.30 9.07 -15.43
N GLY A 84 -6.04 7.88 -15.97
CA GLY A 84 -6.29 7.54 -17.39
C GLY A 84 -5.09 7.75 -18.32
N ALA A 85 -5.33 8.38 -19.48
CA ALA A 85 -4.40 8.43 -20.63
C ALA A 85 -3.08 9.20 -20.37
N SER A 86 -3.01 9.99 -19.30
CA SER A 86 -1.81 10.75 -18.92
C SER A 86 -0.87 9.96 -18.00
N LEU A 87 -1.28 8.79 -17.52
CA LEU A 87 -0.47 7.94 -16.65
C LEU A 87 0.62 7.24 -17.46
N LYS A 88 1.88 7.64 -17.23
CA LYS A 88 3.03 6.98 -17.86
C LYS A 88 3.07 5.48 -17.49
N PRO A 89 3.43 4.58 -18.42
CA PRO A 89 3.60 3.17 -18.10
C PRO A 89 4.54 2.97 -16.91
N GLY A 90 4.11 2.13 -15.96
CA GLY A 90 4.87 1.82 -14.75
C GLY A 90 4.92 2.93 -13.71
N ALA A 91 4.31 4.09 -13.92
CA ALA A 91 4.35 5.19 -12.96
C ALA A 91 3.48 4.94 -11.72
N GLU A 92 2.39 4.17 -11.89
CA GLU A 92 1.37 3.97 -10.85
C GLU A 92 1.95 3.48 -9.53
N LYS A 93 1.45 4.03 -8.43
CA LYS A 93 1.76 3.54 -7.09
C LYS A 93 0.63 3.83 -6.10
N PHE A 94 0.55 3.00 -5.08
CA PHE A 94 -0.41 3.11 -3.99
C PHE A 94 0.33 3.48 -2.70
N VAL A 95 -0.34 4.16 -1.78
CA VAL A 95 0.19 4.41 -0.43
C VAL A 95 -0.54 3.52 0.56
N LEU A 96 0.23 2.78 1.33
CA LEU A 96 -0.24 1.89 2.38
C LEU A 96 0.44 2.25 3.70
N ARG A 97 -0.14 1.83 4.83
CA ARG A 97 0.43 2.09 6.15
C ARG A 97 1.04 0.85 6.78
N ASP A 98 1.99 1.06 7.68
CA ASP A 98 2.58 0.00 8.50
C ASP A 98 1.50 -0.90 9.13
N GLY A 99 1.69 -2.22 9.04
CA GLY A 99 0.79 -3.21 9.62
C GLY A 99 -0.58 -3.34 8.93
N GLN A 100 -0.87 -2.55 7.89
CA GLN A 100 -2.12 -2.61 7.15
C GLN A 100 -2.28 -3.97 6.46
N THR A 101 -3.42 -4.64 6.69
CA THR A 101 -3.81 -5.81 5.92
C THR A 101 -4.42 -5.37 4.60
N CYS A 102 -3.92 -5.93 3.51
CA CYS A 102 -4.38 -5.63 2.17
C CYS A 102 -4.89 -6.89 1.48
N LEU A 103 -5.86 -6.71 0.57
CA LEU A 103 -6.40 -7.73 -0.29
C LEU A 103 -6.23 -7.27 -1.75
N LEU A 104 -5.52 -8.05 -2.54
CA LEU A 104 -5.41 -7.87 -3.98
C LEU A 104 -6.49 -8.72 -4.67
N LYS A 105 -7.48 -8.05 -5.25
CA LYS A 105 -8.49 -8.67 -6.10
C LYS A 105 -7.99 -8.76 -7.53
N ARG A 106 -8.33 -9.85 -8.21
CA ARG A 106 -7.87 -10.11 -9.57
C ARG A 106 -8.83 -11.05 -10.33
N PRO A 107 -9.08 -10.83 -11.64
CA PRO A 107 -10.04 -11.64 -12.38
C PRO A 107 -9.60 -13.10 -12.52
N GLY A 108 -10.53 -14.04 -12.33
CA GLY A 108 -10.31 -15.46 -12.62
C GLY A 108 -9.40 -16.23 -11.64
N TYR A 109 -8.90 -15.57 -10.59
CA TYR A 109 -8.06 -16.20 -9.58
C TYR A 109 -8.51 -15.82 -8.16
N ARG A 110 -8.10 -16.62 -7.18
CA ARG A 110 -8.31 -16.28 -5.76
C ARG A 110 -7.60 -14.97 -5.40
N ASP A 111 -8.26 -14.19 -4.56
CA ASP A 111 -7.71 -12.97 -3.97
C ASP A 111 -6.43 -13.28 -3.18
N VAL A 112 -5.51 -12.32 -3.14
CA VAL A 112 -4.24 -12.45 -2.42
C VAL A 112 -4.23 -11.50 -1.24
N GLN A 113 -4.22 -12.05 -0.03
CA GLN A 113 -4.10 -11.26 1.19
C GLN A 113 -2.63 -11.15 1.61
N PHE A 114 -2.20 -9.95 1.99
CA PHE A 114 -0.87 -9.70 2.53
C PHE A 114 -0.92 -8.62 3.61
N LYS A 115 0.08 -8.60 4.48
CA LYS A 115 0.22 -7.58 5.53
C LYS A 115 1.43 -6.72 5.24
N VAL A 116 1.26 -5.40 5.27
CA VAL A 116 2.38 -4.46 5.14
C VAL A 116 3.29 -4.60 6.36
N PRO A 117 4.62 -4.69 6.18
CA PRO A 117 5.54 -4.78 7.29
C PRO A 117 5.33 -3.66 8.30
N THR A 118 5.32 -4.01 9.59
CA THR A 118 5.38 -3.02 10.65
C THR A 118 6.85 -2.77 10.95
N ARG A 119 7.30 -1.52 10.85
CA ARG A 119 8.65 -1.16 11.29
C ARG A 119 8.66 -1.26 12.81
N THR A 120 9.40 -2.23 13.36
CA THR A 120 9.63 -2.29 14.80
C THR A 120 10.45 -1.06 15.16
N GLU A 121 10.00 -0.28 16.15
CA GLU A 121 10.66 0.96 16.55
C GLU A 121 12.04 0.69 17.15
N GLY A 122 13.02 0.51 16.28
CA GLY A 122 14.45 0.72 16.58
C GLY A 122 14.90 2.15 16.30
N LEU A 123 14.00 3.00 15.79
CA LEU A 123 14.18 4.44 15.70
C LEU A 123 13.35 5.05 16.81
N ASN A 124 14.02 5.50 17.88
CA ASN A 124 13.51 6.50 18.83
C ASN A 124 13.16 7.78 18.05
N LEU A 125 12.10 7.75 17.26
CA LEU A 125 11.42 8.96 16.85
C LEU A 125 10.78 9.45 18.15
N LYS A 126 11.45 10.37 18.85
CA LYS A 126 10.80 11.16 19.89
C LYS A 126 9.44 11.53 19.32
N GLN A 127 8.36 11.12 20.00
CA GLN A 127 7.04 11.62 19.66
C GLN A 127 7.18 13.13 19.52
N PRO A 128 6.71 13.72 18.42
CA PRO A 128 6.88 15.15 18.22
C PRO A 128 6.27 15.85 19.45
N ASP A 129 7.06 16.71 20.07
CA ASP A 129 6.64 17.54 21.19
C ASP A 129 5.61 18.53 20.64
N VAL A 130 4.33 18.20 20.77
CA VAL A 130 3.22 18.95 20.21
C VAL A 130 2.22 19.32 21.29
N ASP A 131 1.71 20.53 21.21
CA ASP A 131 0.63 20.98 22.08
C ASP A 131 -0.67 20.24 21.71
N HIS A 132 -1.37 19.75 22.73
CA HIS A 132 -2.66 19.09 22.58
C HIS A 132 -3.78 20.07 22.93
N LEU A 133 -4.82 20.10 22.08
CA LEU A 133 -6.05 20.83 22.35
C LEU A 133 -7.13 19.85 22.82
N GLU A 134 -7.75 20.14 23.96
CA GLU A 134 -8.92 19.41 24.45
C GLU A 134 -10.20 20.19 24.14
N PHE A 135 -11.23 19.49 23.70
CA PHE A 135 -12.56 20.05 23.47
C PHE A 135 -13.56 19.40 24.44
N PRO A 136 -14.53 20.16 24.98
CA PRO A 136 -15.51 19.61 25.91
C PRO A 136 -16.47 18.65 25.20
N GLU A 137 -16.84 17.56 25.88
CA GLU A 137 -17.98 16.74 25.48
C GLU A 137 -19.26 17.54 25.76
N LEU A 138 -20.01 17.86 24.70
CA LEU A 138 -21.34 18.46 24.83
C LEU A 138 -22.31 17.37 25.34
N VAL A 139 -22.97 17.67 26.47
CA VAL A 139 -24.04 16.85 27.07
C VAL A 139 -25.36 17.07 26.33
#